data_AF-A0A9D6QZS3-F1
#
_entry.id   AF-A0A9D6QZS3-F1
#
_cell.length_a   1.000
_cell.length_b   1.000
_cell.length_c   1.000
_cell.angle_alpha   90.00
_cell.angle_beta   90.00
_cell.angle_gamma   90.00
#
_symmetry.space_group_name_H-M   'P 1'
#
loop_
_entity.id
_entity.type
_entity.pdbx_description
1 polymer ?
#
loop_
_entity_poly.entity_id
_entity_poly.type
_entity_poly.pdbx_seq_one_letter_code
_entity_poly.pdbx_strand_id
1 'polypeptide(L)'
;MENAKVILIYSLIFIAMLAVIFVSGRYLKKIPTHAAKRINQISFSLAIASGILLYILHKAVFMYLFLSFLVVFFMFFNYKDEG
;
A
#
# COMPACT_ATOMS: atom_id res chain seq x y z
N MET A 1 -17.73 24.01 -4.17
CA MET A 1 -18.07 23.04 -3.10
C MET A 1 -17.76 21.59 -3.47
N GLU A 2 -17.81 21.20 -4.75
CA GLU A 2 -17.56 19.83 -5.20
C GLU A 2 -16.10 19.38 -4.97
N ASN A 3 -15.13 20.24 -5.27
CA ASN A 3 -13.70 19.98 -5.01
C ASN A 3 -13.40 19.74 -3.52
N ALA A 4 -14.08 20.44 -2.62
CA ALA A 4 -13.89 20.25 -1.18
C ALA A 4 -14.35 18.86 -0.71
N LYS A 5 -15.42 18.32 -1.28
CA LYS A 5 -15.89 16.96 -1.00
C LYS A 5 -14.90 15.91 -1.52
N VAL A 6 -14.40 16.11 -2.74
CA VAL A 6 -13.41 15.22 -3.36
C VAL A 6 -12.12 15.19 -2.55
N ILE A 7 -11.61 16.35 -2.12
CA ILE A 7 -10.43 16.45 -1.26
C ILE A 7 -10.68 15.73 0.07
N LEU A 8 -11.83 15.96 0.73
CA LEU A 8 -12.20 15.29 1.97
C LEU A 8 -12.22 13.76 1.85
N ILE A 9 -12.77 13.24 0.75
CA ILE A 9 -12.82 11.79 0.49
C ILE A 9 -11.41 11.24 0.33
N TYR A 10 -10.53 11.88 -0.45
CA TYR A 10 -9.15 11.43 -0.61
C TYR A 10 -8.35 11.52 0.69
N SER A 11 -8.55 12.57 1.50
CA SER A 11 -7.92 12.70 2.81
C SER A 11 -8.38 11.59 3.77
N LEU A 12 -9.68 11.25 3.78
CA LEU A 12 -10.20 10.14 4.59
C LEU A 12 -9.61 8.79 4.15
N ILE A 13 -9.51 8.53 2.85
CA ILE A 13 -8.89 7.32 2.31
C ILE A 13 -7.41 7.25 2.75
N PHE A 14 -6.68 8.35 2.66
CA PHE A 14 -5.29 8.42 3.08
C PHE A 14 -5.12 8.15 4.58
N ILE A 15 -5.95 8.76 5.42
CA ILE A 15 -5.95 8.51 6.88
C ILE A 15 -6.29 7.05 7.19
N ALA A 16 -7.28 6.47 6.49
CA ALA A 16 -7.62 5.06 6.64
C ALA A 16 -6.44 4.14 6.25
N MET A 17 -5.71 4.45 5.17
CA MET A 17 -4.50 3.73 4.77
C MET A 17 -3.41 3.81 5.86
N LEU A 18 -3.19 4.98 6.45
CA LEU A 18 -2.24 5.14 7.57
C LEU A 18 -2.67 4.34 8.81
N ALA A 19 -3.96 4.34 9.14
CA ALA A 19 -4.49 3.55 10.24
C ALA A 19 -4.26 2.04 10.02
N VAL A 20 -4.48 1.55 8.80
CA VAL A 20 -4.20 0.15 8.43
C VAL A 20 -2.71 -0.17 8.60
N ILE A 21 -1.81 0.70 8.14
CA ILE A 21 -0.35 0.51 8.30
C ILE A 21 0.03 0.45 9.78
N PHE A 22 -0.52 1.34 10.60
CA PHE A 22 -0.18 1.41 12.02
C PHE A 22 -0.72 0.22 12.82
N VAL A 23 -1.96 -0.19 12.56
CA VAL A 23 -2.60 -1.34 13.22
C VAL A 23 -1.93 -2.64 12.80
N SER A 24 -1.66 -2.79 11.50
CA SER A 24 -1.01 -3.99 10.98
C SER A 24 0.39 -4.19 11.56
N GLY A 25 1.14 -3.12 11.88
CA GLY A 25 2.39 -3.21 12.63
C GLY A 25 2.32 -4.05 13.92
N ARG A 26 1.15 -4.15 14.58
CA ARG A 26 0.95 -5.04 15.75
C ARG A 26 0.79 -6.52 15.37
N TYR A 27 0.13 -6.81 14.25
CA TYR A 27 -0.14 -8.18 13.78
C TYR A 27 1.05 -8.76 13.01
N LEU A 28 1.75 -7.89 12.28
CA LEU A 28 2.88 -8.21 11.44
C LEU A 28 4.02 -8.83 12.26
N LYS A 29 4.26 -8.38 13.51
CA LYS A 29 5.30 -8.94 14.40
C LYS A 29 5.26 -10.46 14.62
N LYS A 30 4.16 -11.14 14.25
CA LYS A 30 4.01 -12.60 14.36
C LYS A 30 4.43 -13.36 13.09
N ILE A 31 4.78 -12.67 12.01
CA ILE A 31 5.11 -13.27 10.71
C ILE A 31 6.62 -13.55 10.64
N PRO A 32 7.08 -14.70 10.15
CA PRO A 32 8.50 -14.95 9.96
C PRO A 32 9.12 -13.95 8.97
N THR A 33 10.30 -13.43 9.30
CA THR A 33 11.02 -12.39 8.54
C THR A 33 11.19 -12.73 7.06
N HIS A 34 11.49 -14.00 6.73
CA HIS A 34 11.59 -14.46 5.35
C HIS A 34 10.29 -14.31 4.55
N ALA A 35 9.14 -14.60 5.19
CA ALA A 35 7.84 -14.43 4.55
C ALA A 35 7.49 -12.94 4.39
N ALA A 36 7.76 -12.13 5.41
CA ALA A 36 7.58 -10.68 5.37
C ALA A 36 8.38 -10.03 4.21
N LYS A 37 9.66 -10.39 4.06
CA LYS A 37 10.52 -9.90 2.96
C LYS A 37 9.99 -10.32 1.59
N ARG A 38 9.52 -11.57 1.42
CA ARG A 38 8.92 -12.04 0.16
C ARG A 38 7.64 -11.28 -0.18
N ILE A 39 6.75 -11.08 0.79
CA ILE A 39 5.51 -10.32 0.58
C ILE A 39 5.86 -8.87 0.20
N ASN A 40 6.84 -8.27 0.85
CA ASN A 40 7.32 -6.93 0.52
C ASN A 40 7.81 -6.84 -0.94
N GLN A 41 8.67 -7.77 -1.36
CA GLN A 41 9.20 -7.82 -2.73
C GLN A 41 8.10 -8.04 -3.77
N ILE A 42 7.18 -8.99 -3.52
CA ILE A 42 6.04 -9.26 -4.42
C ILE A 42 5.15 -8.01 -4.52
N SER A 43 4.83 -7.38 -3.39
CA SER A 43 4.00 -6.17 -3.35
C SER A 43 4.67 -5.01 -4.10
N PHE A 44 5.98 -4.86 -3.98
CA PHE A 44 6.74 -3.86 -4.73
C PHE A 44 6.69 -4.10 -6.24
N SER A 45 6.94 -5.34 -6.67
CA SER A 45 6.85 -5.71 -8.10
C SER A 45 5.45 -5.49 -8.66
N LEU A 46 4.41 -5.82 -7.90
CA LEU A 46 3.02 -5.60 -8.29
C LEU A 46 2.66 -4.10 -8.32
N ALA A 47 3.20 -3.29 -7.40
CA ALA A 47 3.07 -1.84 -7.44
C ALA A 47 3.72 -1.28 -8.72
N ILE A 48 4.93 -1.69 -9.07
CA ILE A 48 5.56 -1.25 -10.32
C ILE A 48 4.73 -1.66 -11.53
N ALA A 49 4.33 -2.92 -11.62
CA ALA A 49 3.54 -3.43 -12.74
C ALA A 49 2.20 -2.69 -12.89
N SER A 50 1.50 -2.45 -11.79
CA SER A 50 0.24 -1.69 -11.81
C SER A 50 0.45 -0.21 -12.13
N GLY A 51 1.56 0.39 -11.71
CA GLY A 51 1.94 1.76 -12.10
C GLY A 51 2.23 1.89 -13.60
N ILE A 52 2.93 0.92 -14.18
CA ILE A 52 3.18 0.85 -15.64
C ILE A 52 1.86 0.67 -16.39
N LEU A 53 1.00 -0.25 -15.93
CA LEU A 53 -0.32 -0.47 -16.54
C LEU A 53 -1.23 0.77 -16.41
N LEU A 54 -1.15 1.50 -15.30
CA LEU A 54 -1.87 2.76 -15.13
C LEU A 54 -1.39 3.80 -16.15
N TYR A 55 -0.07 3.93 -16.33
CA TYR A 55 0.51 4.86 -17.30
C TYR A 55 0.09 4.56 -18.75
N ILE A 56 -0.07 3.29 -19.11
CA ILE A 56 -0.47 2.91 -20.46
C ILE A 56 -1.99 3.02 -20.64
N LEU A 57 -2.76 2.46 -19.71
CA LEU A 57 -4.20 2.24 -19.89
C LEU A 57 -5.10 3.32 -19.28
N HIS A 58 -4.56 4.18 -18.40
CA HIS A 58 -5.27 5.29 -17.75
C HIS A 58 -6.61 4.90 -17.09
N LYS A 59 -6.73 3.65 -16.62
CA LYS A 59 -7.94 3.17 -15.92
C LYS A 59 -7.79 3.33 -14.41
N ALA A 60 -8.85 3.82 -13.76
CA ALA A 60 -8.92 3.96 -12.30
C ALA A 60 -8.65 2.65 -11.55
N VAL A 61 -8.98 1.49 -12.14
CA VAL A 61 -8.69 0.17 -11.55
C VAL A 61 -7.18 0.00 -11.25
N PHE A 62 -6.30 0.41 -12.16
CA PHE A 62 -4.86 0.31 -11.94
C PHE A 62 -4.36 1.31 -10.88
N MET A 63 -5.01 2.45 -10.73
CA MET A 63 -4.73 3.41 -9.66
C MET A 63 -5.04 2.80 -8.29
N TYR A 64 -6.19 2.13 -8.14
CA TYR A 64 -6.55 1.46 -6.89
C TYR A 64 -5.66 0.26 -6.58
N LEU A 65 -5.29 -0.53 -7.59
CA LEU A 65 -4.33 -1.63 -7.44
C LEU A 65 -2.96 -1.11 -7.01
N PHE A 66 -2.46 -0.07 -7.67
CA PHE A 66 -1.20 0.59 -7.34
C PHE A 66 -1.16 1.05 -5.88
N LEU A 67 -2.18 1.81 -5.46
CA LEU A 67 -2.30 2.30 -4.09
C LEU A 67 -2.38 1.15 -3.08
N SER A 68 -3.13 0.09 -3.39
CA SER A 68 -3.26 -1.08 -2.51
C SER A 68 -1.93 -1.80 -2.33
N PHE A 69 -1.19 -2.06 -3.41
CA PHE A 69 0.12 -2.70 -3.34
C PHE A 69 1.16 -1.82 -2.63
N LEU A 70 1.09 -0.50 -2.79
CA LEU A 70 1.90 0.45 -2.02
C LEU A 70 1.63 0.37 -0.52
N VAL A 71 0.36 0.27 -0.10
CA VAL A 71 0.03 0.09 1.32
C VAL A 71 0.63 -1.19 1.86
N VAL A 72 0.44 -2.31 1.15
CA VAL A 72 1.02 -3.59 1.58
C VAL A 72 2.55 -3.50 1.60
N PHE A 73 3.18 -2.89 0.60
CA PHE A 73 4.62 -2.66 0.62
C PHE A 73 5.05 -1.87 1.88
N PHE A 74 4.43 -0.73 2.16
CA PHE A 74 4.78 0.09 3.33
C PHE A 74 4.52 -0.61 4.67
N MET A 75 3.51 -1.48 4.74
CA MET A 75 3.27 -2.33 5.91
C MET A 75 4.48 -3.21 6.24
N PHE A 76 5.15 -3.75 5.22
CA PHE A 76 6.30 -4.64 5.38
C PHE A 76 7.66 -3.95 5.16
N PHE A 77 7.70 -2.67 4.77
CA PHE A 77 8.94 -1.94 4.48
C PHE A 77 9.85 -1.78 5.71
N ASN A 78 9.25 -1.47 6.87
CA ASN A 78 9.94 -1.37 8.15
C ASN A 78 9.86 -2.66 8.98
N TYR A 79 9.57 -3.79 8.33
CA TYR A 79 9.61 -5.08 9.00
C TYR A 79 11.05 -5.36 9.41
N LYS A 80 11.35 -5.10 10.68
CA LYS A 80 12.69 -5.07 11.25
C LYS A 80 13.48 -6.33 10.86
N ASP A 81 14.59 -6.11 10.18
CA ASP A 81 15.83 -6.84 10.43
C ASP A 81 16.26 -6.55 11.88
N GLU A 82 15.52 -7.08 12.87
CA GLU A 82 16.04 -7.28 14.23
C GLU A 82 16.93 -8.53 14.19
N GLY A 83 18.02 -8.44 13.43
CA GLY A 83 19.14 -9.38 13.42
C GLY A 83 20.32 -8.72 14.09
#